data_AF-A0A6C7C649-F1
#
_entry.id   AF-A0A6C7C649-F1
#
_cell.length_a   1.000
_cell.length_b   1.000
_cell.length_c   1.000
_cell.angle_alpha   90.00
_cell.angle_beta   90.00
_cell.angle_gamma   90.00
#
_symmetry.space_group_name_H-M   'P 1'
#
loop_
_entity.id
_entity.type
_entity.pdbx_description
1 polymer ?
#
loop_
_entity_poly.entity_id
_entity_poly.type
_entity_poly.pdbx_seq_one_letter_code
_entity_poly.pdbx_strand_id
1 'polypeptide(L)'
;MSKPEDGGLERDYCAGRLPLRKLAEKHGITEGAIRKRAIKNGWVRKEKTGTQNGTQVRKKGTQEKEMRTEEKTPEEKKSSARKTEEKIFPEEEKNFVATNEFGLSPQQALFAEYVAEGKTRIEAYRLAGYQAEGHTAYSIASRLLRNARVSRYVRHLRDKFEKRQAATIDDLIHQLSAIANADPNELTQHRRVNCRYCWGEHHLFQWRDIGEFDRASEKAAKDGRQPPEYGGLGFVDSADPHPECPKCGGQGVSDVFITDTRDLEGNARWLYAGVKETKFGVEVRTSSQDAARRELSRLLAVRLGAGGIVPGAQHATGYTSEDYRKAQDWLNNEFGDLD
;
A
#
# COMPACT_ATOMS: atom_id res chain seq x y z
N MET A 1 -2.87 43.09 48.52
CA MET A 1 -1.65 43.03 49.36
C MET A 1 -1.27 41.57 49.54
N SER A 2 -0.24 41.10 48.84
CA SER A 2 0.24 39.71 48.92
C SER A 2 1.01 39.50 50.23
N LYS A 3 0.77 38.39 50.93
CA LYS A 3 1.40 38.10 52.22
C LYS A 3 2.93 38.10 52.10
N PRO A 4 3.67 38.58 53.12
CA PRO A 4 5.13 38.78 53.06
C PRO A 4 5.93 37.49 52.82
N GLU A 5 5.33 36.31 53.03
CA GLU A 5 5.98 35.01 52.82
C GLU A 5 6.12 34.62 51.33
N ASP A 6 5.27 35.14 50.44
CA ASP A 6 5.27 34.75 49.02
C ASP A 6 6.39 35.43 48.21
N GLY A 7 6.92 36.57 48.67
CA GLY A 7 7.96 37.32 47.96
C GLY A 7 9.35 36.67 47.96
N GLY A 8 9.61 35.72 48.89
CA GLY A 8 10.84 34.92 48.90
C GLY A 8 10.81 33.80 47.88
N LEU A 9 9.68 33.08 47.80
CA LEU A 9 9.46 32.00 46.85
C LEU A 9 9.41 32.52 45.40
N GLU A 10 8.78 33.67 45.17
CA GLU A 10 8.74 34.33 43.87
C GLU A 10 10.14 34.63 43.32
N ARG A 11 10.99 35.24 44.14
CA ARG A 11 12.37 35.59 43.74
C ARG A 11 13.19 34.36 43.40
N ASP A 12 13.14 33.33 44.24
CA ASP A 12 13.90 32.09 44.01
C ASP A 12 13.38 31.32 42.79
N TYR A 13 12.05 31.32 42.57
CA TYR A 13 11.42 30.69 41.41
C TYR A 13 11.80 31.40 40.11
N CYS A 14 11.66 32.73 40.05
CA CYS A 14 11.98 33.53 38.88
C CYS A 14 13.48 33.51 38.54
N ALA A 15 14.35 33.40 39.56
CA ALA A 15 15.79 33.32 39.37
C ALA A 15 16.27 32.04 38.64
N GLY A 16 15.50 30.95 38.67
CA GLY A 16 15.80 29.73 37.90
C GLY A 16 17.02 28.92 38.36
N ARG A 17 17.74 29.36 39.40
CA ARG A 17 19.04 28.80 39.83
C ARG A 17 18.96 27.42 40.48
N LEU A 18 17.85 27.09 41.14
CA LEU A 18 17.65 25.79 41.80
C LEU A 18 16.59 24.97 41.05
N PRO A 19 16.75 23.63 40.93
CA PRO A 19 15.68 22.77 40.41
C PRO A 19 14.46 22.81 41.35
N LEU A 20 13.27 22.62 40.78
CA LEU A 20 11.99 22.74 41.50
C LEU A 20 11.91 21.88 42.77
N ARG A 21 12.52 20.68 42.74
CA ARG A 21 12.61 19.79 43.91
C ARG A 21 13.34 20.41 45.10
N LYS A 22 14.48 21.05 44.85
CA LYS A 22 15.27 21.72 45.90
C LYS A 22 14.58 23.00 46.40
N LEU A 23 13.84 23.67 45.51
CA LEU A 23 13.03 24.83 45.89
C LEU A 23 11.85 24.42 46.79
N ALA A 24 11.21 23.30 46.49
CA ALA A 24 10.15 22.69 47.28
C ALA A 24 10.61 22.33 48.71
N GLU A 25 11.79 21.70 48.84
CA GLU A 25 12.41 21.42 50.14
C GLU A 25 12.69 22.71 50.94
N LYS A 26 13.27 23.74 50.30
CA LYS A 26 13.66 25.00 50.96
C LYS A 26 12.47 25.77 51.52
N HIS A 27 11.37 25.81 50.78
CA HIS A 27 10.17 26.57 51.15
C HIS A 27 9.10 25.71 51.83
N GLY A 28 9.39 24.43 52.11
CA GLY A 28 8.48 23.51 52.80
C GLY A 28 7.16 23.25 52.06
N ILE A 29 7.14 23.39 50.73
CA ILE A 29 5.94 23.32 49.89
C ILE A 29 6.16 22.32 48.75
N THR A 30 5.13 21.60 48.33
CA THR A 30 5.25 20.62 47.23
C THR A 30 5.54 21.30 45.88
N GLU A 31 6.24 20.61 44.97
CA GLU A 31 6.53 21.13 43.63
C GLU A 31 5.26 21.59 42.88
N GLY A 32 4.15 20.86 43.06
CA GLY A 32 2.86 21.18 42.47
C GLY A 32 2.25 22.48 43.01
N ALA A 33 2.41 22.75 44.30
CA ALA A 33 1.94 24.00 44.91
C ALA A 33 2.78 25.21 44.45
N ILE A 34 4.08 25.04 44.20
CA ILE A 34 4.92 26.10 43.59
C ILE A 34 4.46 26.41 42.17
N ARG A 35 4.21 25.40 41.32
CA ARG A 35 3.71 25.62 39.94
C ARG A 35 2.35 26.30 39.92
N LYS A 36 1.43 25.90 40.82
CA LYS A 36 0.11 26.54 40.95
C LYS A 36 0.23 28.00 41.38
N ARG A 37 1.14 28.34 42.31
CA ARG A 37 1.40 29.74 42.70
C ARG A 37 2.03 30.55 41.57
N ALA A 38 2.96 29.96 40.82
CA ALA A 38 3.56 30.60 39.67
C ALA A 38 2.53 30.94 38.58
N ILE A 39 1.61 30.03 38.26
CA ILE A 39 0.52 30.30 37.31
C ILE A 39 -0.44 31.36 37.85
N LYS A 40 -0.85 31.24 39.12
CA LYS A 40 -1.79 32.18 39.76
C LYS A 40 -1.25 33.61 39.81
N ASN A 41 0.06 33.76 40.01
CA ASN A 41 0.71 35.07 40.19
C ASN A 41 1.53 35.51 38.97
N GLY A 42 1.51 34.76 37.86
CA GLY A 42 2.22 35.12 36.62
C GLY A 42 3.76 35.07 36.69
N TRP A 43 4.34 34.22 37.54
CA TRP A 43 5.78 34.13 37.72
C TRP A 43 6.47 33.41 36.55
N VAL A 44 7.51 34.04 35.97
CA VAL A 44 8.28 33.49 34.85
C VAL A 44 9.69 33.08 35.30
N ARG A 45 10.05 31.82 35.08
CA ARG A 45 11.34 31.24 35.49
C ARG A 45 12.37 31.34 34.37
N LYS A 46 13.52 31.98 34.63
CA LYS A 46 14.64 32.02 33.67
C LYS A 46 15.24 30.62 33.49
N GLU A 47 15.44 30.19 32.24
CA GLU A 47 16.02 28.88 31.91
C GLU A 47 17.49 28.79 32.33
N LYS A 48 17.93 27.57 32.70
CA LYS A 48 19.35 27.27 32.91
C LYS A 48 20.00 26.96 31.57
N THR A 49 21.06 27.70 31.24
CA THR A 49 22.06 27.29 30.26
C THR A 49 22.92 26.17 30.87
N GLY A 50 22.79 24.94 30.39
CA GLY A 50 23.73 23.87 30.76
C GLY A 50 23.16 22.45 30.75
N THR A 51 23.54 21.73 29.71
CA THR A 51 23.52 20.28 29.46
C THR A 51 23.79 19.41 30.70
N GLN A 52 23.01 18.35 30.91
CA GLN A 52 23.52 16.96 30.93
C GLN A 52 22.41 15.90 31.07
N ASN A 53 22.64 14.82 30.32
CA ASN A 53 21.83 13.61 30.16
C ASN A 53 21.81 12.73 31.41
N GLY A 54 20.78 11.89 31.55
CA GLY A 54 20.81 10.79 32.51
C GLY A 54 19.55 9.94 32.62
N THR A 55 19.54 8.85 31.86
CA THR A 55 19.09 7.49 32.25
C THR A 55 17.59 7.18 32.34
N GLN A 56 17.22 6.18 31.52
CA GLN A 56 15.97 5.43 31.47
C GLN A 56 15.51 4.91 32.84
N VAL A 57 14.18 4.89 33.10
CA VAL A 57 13.41 3.69 33.48
C VAL A 57 11.93 3.92 33.14
N ARG A 58 11.32 2.92 32.51
CA ARG A 58 9.93 2.83 32.06
C ARG A 58 8.99 2.46 33.22
N LYS A 59 7.79 3.09 33.32
CA LYS A 59 6.47 2.39 33.39
C LYS A 59 5.28 3.35 33.62
N LYS A 60 4.31 3.19 32.69
CA LYS A 60 2.83 3.22 32.81
C LYS A 60 2.10 4.43 33.43
N GLY A 61 1.05 4.85 32.71
CA GLY A 61 -0.08 5.62 33.23
C GLY A 61 -0.34 6.88 32.40
N THR A 62 -1.12 6.81 31.31
CA THR A 62 -2.57 7.10 31.30
C THR A 62 -2.86 8.60 31.32
N GLN A 63 -3.31 9.11 30.15
CA GLN A 63 -4.27 10.23 29.92
C GLN A 63 -3.85 11.61 30.49
N GLU A 64 -4.06 12.76 29.89
CA GLU A 64 -5.03 13.27 28.91
C GLU A 64 -4.45 14.61 28.40
N LYS A 65 -4.51 14.89 27.09
CA LYS A 65 -5.24 16.02 26.46
C LYS A 65 -5.08 17.41 27.07
N GLU A 66 -4.50 18.32 26.27
CA GLU A 66 -4.98 19.68 25.97
C GLU A 66 -4.30 20.08 24.63
N MET A 67 -5.03 20.25 23.51
CA MET A 67 -5.68 21.51 23.06
C MET A 67 -4.71 22.70 23.14
N ARG A 68 -4.12 23.13 22.01
CA ARG A 68 -4.51 24.31 21.19
C ARG A 68 -4.75 25.52 22.11
N THR A 69 -4.07 26.66 22.00
CA THR A 69 -3.89 27.54 20.84
C THR A 69 -2.95 28.70 21.24
N GLU A 70 -2.20 29.22 20.27
CA GLU A 70 -1.68 30.61 20.02
C GLU A 70 -1.52 31.59 21.21
N GLU A 71 -0.52 32.49 21.26
CA GLU A 71 -0.17 33.49 20.25
C GLU A 71 1.04 34.31 20.75
N LYS A 72 1.91 34.80 19.85
CA LYS A 72 2.65 36.06 20.03
C LYS A 72 2.85 36.74 18.68
N THR A 73 2.05 37.78 18.47
CA THR A 73 2.24 38.96 17.61
C THR A 73 3.42 39.83 18.10
N PRO A 74 3.73 40.99 17.50
CA PRO A 74 3.68 41.42 16.08
C PRO A 74 4.99 42.14 15.66
N GLU A 75 5.19 42.42 14.37
CA GLU A 75 5.47 43.81 13.91
C GLU A 75 5.40 43.95 12.39
N GLU A 76 4.81 45.07 11.99
CA GLU A 76 4.33 45.43 10.66
C GLU A 76 5.41 46.08 9.77
N LYS A 77 5.26 45.95 8.44
CA LYS A 77 5.18 47.12 7.53
C LYS A 77 4.48 46.75 6.23
N LYS A 78 3.54 47.64 5.87
CA LYS A 78 2.50 47.57 4.83
C LYS A 78 3.04 47.64 3.40
N SER A 79 2.39 46.98 2.45
CA SER A 79 1.51 47.67 1.47
C SER A 79 0.92 46.74 0.39
N SER A 80 -0.34 47.05 0.07
CA SER A 80 -1.05 46.87 -1.21
C SER A 80 -1.84 45.58 -1.46
N ALA A 81 -3.16 45.77 -1.35
CA ALA A 81 -4.22 44.84 -1.69
C ALA A 81 -4.33 44.55 -3.19
N ARG A 82 -4.62 43.29 -3.55
CA ARG A 82 -5.75 42.97 -4.45
C ARG A 82 -6.03 41.46 -4.52
N LYS A 83 -7.33 41.16 -4.38
CA LYS A 83 -8.09 39.99 -4.88
C LYS A 83 -7.78 38.62 -4.28
N THR A 84 -8.61 38.31 -3.28
CA THR A 84 -9.06 36.97 -2.90
C THR A 84 -9.49 36.16 -4.12
N GLU A 85 -8.75 35.09 -4.41
CA GLU A 85 -9.23 33.95 -5.19
C GLU A 85 -9.63 32.86 -4.18
N GLU A 86 -10.94 32.67 -4.00
CA GLU A 86 -11.50 31.55 -3.27
C GLU A 86 -11.29 30.26 -4.07
N LYS A 87 -10.29 29.46 -3.71
CA LYS A 87 -10.20 28.05 -4.11
C LYS A 87 -9.42 27.20 -3.09
N ILE A 88 -10.02 26.91 -1.95
CA ILE A 88 -9.82 25.65 -1.19
C ILE A 88 -11.09 25.53 -0.28
N PHE A 89 -11.91 24.45 -0.17
CA PHE A 89 -11.65 23.09 0.34
C PHE A 89 -12.89 22.18 0.21
N PRO A 90 -12.79 21.01 -0.46
CA PRO A 90 -13.70 19.86 -0.25
C PRO A 90 -13.17 18.84 0.79
N GLU A 91 -11.88 18.92 1.15
CA GLU A 91 -11.19 17.91 1.98
C GLU A 91 -11.28 18.19 3.48
N GLU A 92 -11.27 19.46 3.91
CA GLU A 92 -11.36 19.83 5.32
C GLU A 92 -12.75 19.53 5.90
N GLU A 93 -13.81 19.75 5.13
CA GLU A 93 -15.18 19.42 5.54
C GLU A 93 -15.40 17.92 5.73
N LYS A 94 -14.86 17.09 4.82
CA LYS A 94 -14.96 15.61 4.93
C LYS A 94 -14.24 15.09 6.17
N ASN A 95 -13.04 15.60 6.43
CA ASN A 95 -12.25 15.26 7.60
C ASN A 95 -12.97 15.67 8.89
N PHE A 96 -13.55 16.87 8.94
CA PHE A 96 -14.30 17.34 10.10
C PHE A 96 -15.53 16.46 10.40
N VAL A 97 -16.29 16.09 9.38
CA VAL A 97 -17.47 15.20 9.53
C VAL A 97 -17.05 13.81 10.04
N ALA A 98 -16.00 13.21 9.47
CA ALA A 98 -15.50 11.91 9.88
C ALA A 98 -15.04 11.88 11.34
N THR A 99 -14.37 12.95 11.79
CA THR A 99 -13.88 13.08 13.17
C THR A 99 -15.01 13.16 14.19
N ASN A 100 -16.10 13.87 13.86
CA ASN A 100 -17.25 14.06 14.73
C ASN A 100 -18.18 12.84 14.77
N GLU A 101 -18.44 12.21 13.62
CA GLU A 101 -19.39 11.09 13.52
C GLU A 101 -18.80 9.75 13.99
N PHE A 102 -17.51 9.49 13.69
CA PHE A 102 -16.84 8.23 14.05
C PHE A 102 -15.92 8.36 15.27
N GLY A 103 -15.80 9.56 15.86
CA GLY A 103 -14.97 9.82 17.03
C GLY A 103 -13.48 9.56 16.78
N LEU A 104 -13.03 9.91 15.57
CA LEU A 104 -11.65 9.75 15.09
C LEU A 104 -10.88 11.07 15.21
N SER A 105 -9.56 10.98 15.27
CA SER A 105 -8.71 12.16 15.02
C SER A 105 -8.56 12.41 13.52
N PRO A 106 -8.27 13.66 13.08
CA PRO A 106 -8.09 13.97 11.66
C PRO A 106 -7.03 13.06 11.00
N GLN A 107 -5.94 12.79 11.74
CA GLN A 107 -4.87 11.92 11.28
C GLN A 107 -5.29 10.44 11.15
N GLN A 108 -6.24 9.99 11.97
CA GLN A 108 -6.81 8.64 11.86
C GLN A 108 -7.82 8.53 10.72
N ALA A 109 -8.55 9.62 10.43
CA ALA A 109 -9.46 9.69 9.29
C ALA A 109 -8.67 9.59 7.97
N LEU A 110 -7.62 10.40 7.80
CA LEU A 110 -6.71 10.32 6.64
C LEU A 110 -6.09 8.94 6.47
N PHE A 111 -5.62 8.32 7.56
CA PHE A 111 -5.11 6.95 7.51
C PHE A 111 -6.18 5.97 7.00
N ALA A 112 -7.41 6.08 7.50
CA ALA A 112 -8.51 5.22 7.08
C ALA A 112 -8.90 5.44 5.61
N GLU A 113 -8.85 6.68 5.11
CA GLU A 113 -9.08 7.01 3.71
C GLU A 113 -8.06 6.33 2.80
N TYR A 114 -6.76 6.50 3.05
CA TYR A 114 -5.71 5.83 2.27
C TYR A 114 -5.82 4.30 2.32
N VAL A 115 -6.20 3.73 3.47
CA VAL A 115 -6.45 2.29 3.58
C VAL A 115 -7.70 1.85 2.80
N ALA A 116 -8.73 2.69 2.72
CA ALA A 116 -9.93 2.42 1.94
C ALA A 116 -9.67 2.50 0.42
N GLU A 117 -8.77 3.41 -0.01
CA GLU A 117 -8.29 3.54 -1.40
C GLU A 117 -7.35 2.41 -1.85
N GLY A 118 -6.95 1.51 -0.94
CA GLY A 118 -6.14 0.33 -1.27
C GLY A 118 -4.65 0.50 -1.05
N LYS A 119 -4.18 1.61 -0.44
CA LYS A 119 -2.78 1.77 -0.08
C LYS A 119 -2.35 0.75 0.97
N THR A 120 -1.08 0.34 0.91
CA THR A 120 -0.51 -0.57 1.92
C THR A 120 -0.54 0.10 3.30
N ARG A 121 -0.60 -0.67 4.39
CA ARG A 121 -0.70 -0.11 5.75
C ARG A 121 0.45 0.83 6.08
N ILE A 122 1.66 0.53 5.60
CA ILE A 122 2.85 1.37 5.81
C ILE A 122 2.74 2.66 4.98
N GLU A 123 2.32 2.54 3.72
CA GLU A 123 2.16 3.71 2.85
C GLU A 123 1.06 4.65 3.35
N ALA A 124 -0.10 4.12 3.72
CA ALA A 124 -1.18 4.89 4.34
C ALA A 124 -0.75 5.57 5.64
N TYR A 125 0.08 4.90 6.44
CA TYR A 125 0.66 5.45 7.67
C TYR A 125 1.60 6.62 7.38
N ARG A 126 2.46 6.50 6.36
CA ARG A 126 3.36 7.57 5.92
C ARG A 126 2.58 8.75 5.35
N LEU A 127 1.61 8.50 4.48
CA LEU A 127 0.79 9.53 3.83
C LEU A 127 -0.10 10.27 4.83
N ALA A 128 -0.59 9.60 5.88
CA ALA A 128 -1.29 10.22 6.99
C ALA A 128 -0.36 11.04 7.94
N GLY A 129 0.92 11.20 7.61
CA GLY A 129 1.85 12.09 8.32
C GLY A 129 2.41 11.52 9.62
N TYR A 130 2.36 10.20 9.85
CA TYR A 130 2.96 9.60 11.02
C TYR A 130 4.49 9.43 10.86
N GLN A 131 5.22 9.59 11.96
CA GLN A 131 6.69 9.78 11.95
C GLN A 131 7.51 8.51 12.25
N ALA A 132 6.89 7.35 12.46
CA ALA A 132 7.62 6.13 12.78
C ALA A 132 8.17 5.46 11.50
N GLU A 133 9.36 4.87 11.60
CA GLU A 133 10.06 4.22 10.48
C GLU A 133 10.21 2.70 10.67
N GLY A 134 10.50 1.99 9.57
CA GLY A 134 10.84 0.56 9.56
C GLY A 134 9.80 -0.37 10.22
N HIS A 135 10.27 -1.38 10.96
CA HIS A 135 9.42 -2.35 11.65
C HIS A 135 8.47 -1.72 12.68
N THR A 136 8.88 -0.62 13.30
CA THR A 136 8.06 0.16 14.24
C THR A 136 6.84 0.76 13.56
N ALA A 137 7.00 1.34 12.36
CA ALA A 137 5.91 1.86 11.54
C ALA A 137 4.86 0.78 11.24
N TYR A 138 5.33 -0.40 10.80
CA TYR A 138 4.45 -1.53 10.48
C TYR A 138 3.63 -2.00 11.69
N SER A 139 4.27 -2.14 12.85
CA SER A 139 3.62 -2.55 14.09
C SER A 139 2.53 -1.55 14.53
N ILE A 140 2.81 -0.26 14.41
CA ILE A 140 1.87 0.82 14.76
C ILE A 140 0.73 0.89 13.76
N ALA A 141 1.01 0.90 12.46
CA ALA A 141 -0.01 0.88 11.41
C ALA A 141 -0.96 -0.32 11.55
N SER A 142 -0.41 -1.50 11.86
CA SER A 142 -1.20 -2.71 12.12
C SER A 142 -2.03 -2.62 13.40
N ARG A 143 -1.59 -1.85 14.40
CA ARG A 143 -2.38 -1.57 15.61
C ARG A 143 -3.48 -0.54 15.33
N LEU A 144 -3.20 0.46 14.51
CA LEU A 144 -4.14 1.50 14.09
C LEU A 144 -5.31 0.89 13.33
N LEU A 145 -5.03 -0.04 12.41
CA LEU A 145 -6.08 -0.77 11.68
C LEU A 145 -6.93 -1.68 12.56
N ARG A 146 -6.39 -2.18 13.68
CA ARG A 146 -7.12 -2.98 14.68
C ARG A 146 -7.99 -2.15 15.62
N ASN A 147 -7.84 -0.82 15.62
CA ASN A 147 -8.69 0.05 16.41
C ASN A 147 -10.12 0.01 15.85
N ALA A 148 -11.09 -0.39 16.68
CA ALA A 148 -12.48 -0.58 16.26
C ALA A 148 -13.10 0.65 15.57
N ARG A 149 -12.74 1.88 15.98
CA ARG A 149 -13.25 3.12 15.36
C ARG A 149 -12.70 3.29 13.95
N VAL A 150 -11.40 3.08 13.79
CA VAL A 150 -10.71 3.18 12.49
C VAL A 150 -11.23 2.09 11.56
N SER A 151 -11.34 0.84 12.01
CA SER A 151 -11.87 -0.25 11.19
C SER A 151 -13.31 -0.01 10.74
N ARG A 152 -14.16 0.54 11.63
CA ARG A 152 -15.55 0.89 11.30
C ARG A 152 -15.62 1.95 10.20
N TYR A 153 -14.78 2.98 10.28
CA TYR A 153 -14.75 4.04 9.27
C TYR A 153 -14.16 3.55 7.94
N VAL A 154 -13.11 2.72 7.95
CA VAL A 154 -12.60 2.04 6.75
C VAL A 154 -13.70 1.23 6.06
N ARG A 155 -14.51 0.49 6.82
CA ARG A 155 -15.65 -0.25 6.25
C ARG A 155 -16.69 0.68 5.63
N HIS A 156 -17.09 1.74 6.35
CA HIS A 156 -18.03 2.72 5.83
C HIS A 156 -17.55 3.37 4.52
N LEU A 157 -16.26 3.72 4.44
CA LEU A 157 -15.67 4.26 3.22
C LEU A 157 -15.67 3.23 2.09
N ARG A 158 -15.30 1.97 2.37
CA ARG A 158 -15.35 0.89 1.37
C ARG A 158 -16.76 0.62 0.87
N ASP A 159 -17.76 0.58 1.76
CA ASP A 159 -19.16 0.41 1.37
C ASP A 159 -19.65 1.61 0.54
N LYS A 160 -19.18 2.83 0.83
CA LYS A 160 -19.50 4.03 0.06
C LYS A 160 -18.79 4.04 -1.30
N PHE A 161 -17.56 3.56 -1.36
CA PHE A 161 -16.83 3.33 -2.60
C PHE A 161 -17.52 2.25 -3.42
N GLU A 162 -17.90 1.13 -2.83
CA GLU A 162 -18.63 0.03 -3.48
C GLU A 162 -20.00 0.49 -3.98
N LYS A 163 -20.74 1.31 -3.22
CA LYS A 163 -22.01 1.90 -3.67
C LYS A 163 -21.83 2.94 -4.79
N ARG A 164 -20.71 3.65 -4.84
CA ARG A 164 -20.36 4.57 -5.94
C ARG A 164 -19.81 3.83 -7.16
N GLN A 165 -19.09 2.74 -6.94
CA GLN A 165 -18.56 1.80 -7.93
C GLN A 165 -19.59 0.69 -8.23
N ALA A 166 -20.86 0.88 -7.85
CA ALA A 166 -21.94 0.03 -8.33
C ALA A 166 -21.90 0.14 -9.86
N ALA A 167 -21.43 -0.94 -10.48
CA ALA A 167 -20.55 -0.91 -11.64
C ALA A 167 -21.09 -0.05 -12.79
N THR A 168 -20.31 0.95 -13.19
CA THR A 168 -20.52 1.57 -14.49
C THR A 168 -20.31 0.49 -15.54
N ILE A 169 -21.04 0.52 -16.65
CA ILE A 169 -20.85 -0.41 -17.77
C ILE A 169 -19.38 -0.45 -18.20
N ASP A 170 -18.67 0.68 -18.11
CA ASP A 170 -17.23 0.80 -18.38
C ASP A 170 -16.35 -0.04 -17.42
N ASP A 171 -16.68 -0.12 -16.13
CA ASP A 171 -15.93 -0.93 -15.15
C ASP A 171 -16.09 -2.43 -15.43
N LEU A 172 -17.31 -2.85 -15.79
CA LEU A 172 -17.58 -4.22 -16.22
C LEU A 172 -16.84 -4.56 -17.51
N ILE A 173 -16.83 -3.64 -18.49
CA ILE A 173 -16.07 -3.80 -19.73
C ILE A 173 -14.58 -3.94 -19.42
N HIS A 174 -14.03 -3.09 -18.54
CA HIS A 174 -12.63 -3.17 -18.13
C HIS A 174 -12.31 -4.51 -17.45
N GLN A 175 -13.11 -4.94 -16.47
CA GLN A 175 -12.90 -6.21 -15.78
C GLN A 175 -13.00 -7.42 -16.73
N LEU A 176 -14.03 -7.48 -17.58
CA LEU A 176 -14.21 -8.58 -18.53
C LEU A 176 -13.11 -8.58 -19.59
N SER A 177 -12.65 -7.41 -20.04
CA SER A 177 -11.51 -7.27 -20.93
C SER A 177 -10.22 -7.77 -20.28
N ALA A 178 -9.97 -7.40 -19.02
CA ALA A 178 -8.80 -7.86 -18.27
C ALA A 178 -8.79 -9.39 -18.13
N ILE A 179 -9.92 -10.01 -17.79
CA ILE A 179 -10.03 -11.48 -17.72
C ILE A 179 -9.79 -12.12 -19.10
N ALA A 180 -10.41 -11.58 -20.15
CA ALA A 180 -10.31 -12.13 -21.51
C ALA A 180 -8.88 -12.06 -22.08
N ASN A 181 -8.10 -11.07 -21.67
CA ASN A 181 -6.74 -10.79 -22.15
C ASN A 181 -5.64 -11.24 -21.17
N ALA A 182 -5.98 -11.87 -20.04
CA ALA A 182 -4.99 -12.35 -19.08
C ALA A 182 -4.20 -13.55 -19.64
N ASP A 183 -2.89 -13.58 -19.39
CA ASP A 183 -2.04 -14.75 -19.66
C ASP A 183 -2.10 -15.73 -18.48
N PRO A 184 -2.59 -16.98 -18.67
CA PRO A 184 -2.59 -17.99 -17.61
C PRO A 184 -1.19 -18.34 -17.08
N ASN A 185 -0.13 -18.14 -17.87
CA ASN A 185 1.25 -18.40 -17.44
C ASN A 185 1.73 -17.41 -16.37
N GLU A 186 1.06 -16.28 -16.18
CA GLU A 186 1.32 -15.37 -15.05
C GLU A 186 0.83 -15.95 -13.71
N LEU A 187 -0.07 -16.94 -13.73
CA LEU A 187 -0.57 -17.64 -12.54
C LEU A 187 0.14 -18.97 -12.30
N THR A 188 0.25 -19.77 -13.36
CA THR A 188 0.77 -21.13 -13.26
C THR A 188 1.59 -21.46 -14.50
N GLN A 189 2.81 -21.93 -14.29
CA GLN A 189 3.74 -22.29 -15.35
C GLN A 189 4.08 -23.77 -15.24
N HIS A 190 4.03 -24.45 -16.38
CA HIS A 190 4.66 -25.76 -16.50
C HIS A 190 6.08 -25.57 -17.04
N ARG A 191 7.06 -25.67 -16.15
CA ARG A 191 8.48 -25.45 -16.43
C ARG A 191 9.19 -26.77 -16.69
N ARG A 192 10.28 -26.69 -17.45
CA ARG A 192 11.27 -27.76 -17.56
C ARG A 192 12.50 -27.32 -16.79
N VAL A 193 12.84 -28.07 -15.75
CA VAL A 193 13.99 -27.78 -14.89
C VAL A 193 15.05 -28.87 -14.96
N ASN A 194 16.26 -28.58 -14.52
CA ASN A 194 17.35 -29.53 -14.49
C ASN A 194 17.04 -30.79 -13.67
N CYS A 195 17.46 -31.95 -14.17
CA CYS A 195 17.49 -33.16 -13.36
C CYS A 195 18.71 -33.14 -12.42
N ARG A 196 18.72 -34.02 -11.42
CA ARG A 196 19.80 -34.16 -10.43
C ARG A 196 21.18 -34.48 -11.01
N TYR A 197 21.29 -34.77 -12.30
CA TYR A 197 22.53 -35.14 -12.97
C TYR A 197 22.94 -34.13 -14.06
N CYS A 198 22.12 -33.09 -14.30
CA CYS A 198 22.39 -32.11 -15.36
C CYS A 198 23.71 -31.41 -15.15
N TRP A 199 23.94 -30.91 -13.94
CA TRP A 199 25.07 -30.05 -13.60
C TRP A 199 26.02 -30.67 -12.58
N GLY A 200 25.85 -31.96 -12.27
CA GLY A 200 26.80 -32.68 -11.42
C GLY A 200 28.12 -32.93 -12.15
N GLU A 201 29.20 -33.02 -11.37
CA GLU A 201 30.53 -33.34 -11.90
C GLU A 201 30.47 -34.66 -12.66
N HIS A 202 30.91 -34.67 -13.93
CA HIS A 202 30.80 -35.84 -14.82
C HIS A 202 29.37 -36.41 -14.98
N HIS A 203 28.33 -35.57 -14.81
CA HIS A 203 26.93 -35.99 -14.76
C HIS A 203 26.61 -37.02 -13.67
N LEU A 204 27.37 -36.99 -12.58
CA LEU A 204 27.04 -37.69 -11.34
C LEU A 204 25.90 -36.98 -10.61
N PHE A 205 25.35 -37.63 -9.60
CA PHE A 205 24.25 -37.06 -8.83
C PHE A 205 24.73 -35.83 -8.05
N GLN A 206 24.15 -34.68 -8.36
CA GLN A 206 24.44 -33.42 -7.69
C GLN A 206 23.59 -33.25 -6.44
N TRP A 207 24.26 -32.95 -5.34
CA TRP A 207 23.68 -32.78 -4.02
C TRP A 207 23.37 -31.31 -3.76
N ARG A 208 22.33 -31.00 -2.98
CA ARG A 208 22.01 -29.63 -2.56
C ARG A 208 23.06 -29.11 -1.59
N ASP A 209 23.31 -29.89 -0.56
CA ASP A 209 24.22 -29.59 0.52
C ASP A 209 24.92 -30.87 1.00
N ILE A 210 25.97 -30.70 1.82
CA ILE A 210 26.72 -31.82 2.38
C ILE A 210 25.83 -32.73 3.24
N GLY A 211 24.80 -32.17 3.90
CA GLY A 211 23.87 -32.94 4.72
C GLY A 211 22.99 -33.90 3.91
N GLU A 212 22.62 -33.56 2.67
CA GLU A 212 21.90 -34.46 1.76
C GLU A 212 22.76 -35.67 1.41
N PHE A 213 24.05 -35.43 1.13
CA PHE A 213 25.02 -36.49 0.86
C PHE A 213 25.27 -37.38 2.09
N ASP A 214 25.49 -36.79 3.26
CA ASP A 214 25.74 -37.52 4.50
C ASP A 214 24.54 -38.40 4.86
N ARG A 215 23.31 -37.86 4.78
CA ARG A 215 22.09 -38.64 5.01
C ARG A 215 21.94 -39.80 4.03
N ALA A 216 22.28 -39.58 2.76
CA ALA A 216 22.23 -40.64 1.76
C ALA A 216 23.29 -41.72 2.01
N SER A 217 24.49 -41.32 2.42
CA SER A 217 25.60 -42.22 2.76
C SER A 217 25.32 -43.04 4.02
N GLU A 218 24.78 -42.42 5.07
CA GLU A 218 24.33 -43.11 6.28
C GLU A 218 23.23 -44.13 5.98
N LYS A 219 22.28 -43.77 5.12
CA LYS A 219 21.22 -44.69 4.69
C LYS A 219 21.79 -45.87 3.92
N ALA A 220 22.71 -45.63 2.99
CA ALA A 220 23.40 -46.69 2.27
C ALA A 220 24.15 -47.63 3.23
N ALA A 221 24.86 -47.07 4.21
CA ALA A 221 25.55 -47.87 5.23
C ALA A 221 24.59 -48.72 6.07
N LYS A 222 23.45 -48.17 6.51
CA LYS A 222 22.41 -48.91 7.24
C LYS A 222 21.79 -50.03 6.40
N ASP A 223 21.60 -49.78 5.11
CA ASP A 223 21.06 -50.76 4.15
C ASP A 223 22.13 -51.76 3.66
N GLY A 224 23.38 -51.67 4.13
CA GLY A 224 24.49 -52.51 3.69
C GLY A 224 24.90 -52.30 2.22
N ARG A 225 24.58 -51.14 1.65
CA ARG A 225 24.87 -50.75 0.26
C ARG A 225 26.12 -49.88 0.20
N GLN A 226 26.73 -49.82 -0.99
CA GLN A 226 27.83 -48.90 -1.23
C GLN A 226 27.37 -47.44 -1.07
N PRO A 227 28.23 -46.57 -0.52
CA PRO A 227 27.92 -45.16 -0.41
C PRO A 227 27.69 -44.56 -1.81
N PRO A 228 26.79 -43.58 -1.93
CA PRO A 228 26.51 -42.95 -3.20
C PRO A 228 27.73 -42.17 -3.71
N GLU A 229 27.85 -42.05 -5.03
CA GLU A 229 28.93 -41.29 -5.66
C GLU A 229 28.76 -39.78 -5.42
N TYR A 230 29.89 -39.09 -5.24
CA TYR A 230 29.89 -37.66 -4.98
C TYR A 230 29.94 -36.88 -6.30
N GLY A 231 28.80 -36.32 -6.73
CA GLY A 231 28.68 -35.52 -7.95
C GLY A 231 28.71 -34.01 -7.76
N GLY A 232 29.26 -33.52 -6.65
CA GLY A 232 29.33 -32.10 -6.32
C GLY A 232 28.12 -31.57 -5.54
N LEU A 233 28.28 -30.41 -4.90
CA LEU A 233 27.24 -29.71 -4.12
C LEU A 233 26.59 -28.58 -4.93
N GLY A 234 25.58 -27.93 -4.34
CA GLY A 234 24.98 -26.71 -4.89
C GLY A 234 23.89 -26.95 -5.93
N PHE A 235 23.18 -28.09 -5.87
CA PHE A 235 22.03 -28.32 -6.73
C PHE A 235 20.93 -27.26 -6.51
N VAL A 236 20.55 -26.58 -7.59
CA VAL A 236 19.43 -25.62 -7.64
C VAL A 236 18.28 -26.26 -8.43
N ASP A 237 17.08 -26.34 -7.84
CA ASP A 237 15.91 -26.99 -8.46
C ASP A 237 15.37 -26.27 -9.69
N SER A 238 15.60 -24.97 -9.78
CA SER A 238 15.02 -24.11 -10.81
C SER A 238 16.01 -23.79 -11.93
N ALA A 239 17.15 -24.46 -11.99
CA ALA A 239 18.13 -24.20 -13.03
C ALA A 239 17.69 -24.81 -14.37
N ASP A 240 18.16 -24.23 -15.46
CA ASP A 240 17.84 -24.75 -16.79
C ASP A 240 18.44 -26.15 -16.99
N PRO A 241 17.79 -27.04 -17.74
CA PRO A 241 18.35 -28.35 -18.06
C PRO A 241 19.65 -28.23 -18.86
N HIS A 242 20.65 -29.06 -18.52
CA HIS A 242 21.87 -29.14 -19.33
C HIS A 242 21.55 -29.82 -20.67
N PRO A 243 21.77 -29.18 -21.82
CA PRO A 243 21.30 -29.66 -23.14
C PRO A 243 21.86 -31.04 -23.51
N GLU A 244 23.09 -31.34 -23.10
CA GLU A 244 23.74 -32.64 -23.37
C GLU A 244 23.65 -33.61 -22.18
N CYS A 245 22.76 -33.39 -21.21
CA CYS A 245 22.68 -34.28 -20.05
C CYS A 245 22.33 -35.71 -20.51
N PRO A 246 23.16 -36.72 -20.23
CA PRO A 246 22.93 -38.09 -20.68
C PRO A 246 21.76 -38.77 -19.94
N LYS A 247 21.32 -38.21 -18.81
CA LYS A 247 20.23 -38.78 -18.00
C LYS A 247 18.85 -38.33 -18.47
N CYS A 248 18.67 -37.05 -18.77
CA CYS A 248 17.39 -36.50 -19.24
C CYS A 248 17.39 -36.11 -20.73
N GLY A 249 18.50 -36.31 -21.45
CA GLY A 249 18.65 -35.96 -22.86
C GLY A 249 18.40 -34.47 -23.15
N GLY A 250 18.79 -33.59 -22.22
CA GLY A 250 18.54 -32.15 -22.35
C GLY A 250 17.11 -31.67 -22.09
N GLN A 251 16.15 -32.57 -21.84
CA GLN A 251 14.74 -32.16 -21.69
C GLN A 251 14.37 -31.68 -20.29
N GLY A 252 15.16 -32.04 -19.28
CA GLY A 252 14.89 -31.76 -17.88
C GLY A 252 13.73 -32.58 -17.30
N VAL A 253 13.20 -32.10 -16.17
CA VAL A 253 12.08 -32.66 -15.43
C VAL A 253 10.92 -31.66 -15.46
N SER A 254 9.68 -32.16 -15.51
CA SER A 254 8.48 -31.34 -15.37
C SER A 254 8.38 -30.77 -13.97
N ASP A 255 8.22 -29.46 -13.87
CA ASP A 255 7.95 -28.76 -12.62
C ASP A 255 6.74 -27.83 -12.81
N VAL A 256 5.86 -27.80 -11.81
CA VAL A 256 4.70 -26.91 -11.80
C VAL A 256 5.00 -25.75 -10.87
N PHE A 257 5.17 -24.57 -11.46
CA PHE A 257 5.45 -23.35 -10.72
C PHE A 257 4.19 -22.51 -10.60
N ILE A 258 3.76 -22.26 -9.37
CA ILE A 258 2.64 -21.37 -9.05
C ILE A 258 3.24 -20.05 -8.56
N THR A 259 2.86 -18.94 -9.18
CA THR A 259 3.33 -17.60 -8.78
C THR A 259 2.74 -17.18 -7.44
N ASP A 260 3.43 -16.28 -6.72
CA ASP A 260 2.89 -15.73 -5.49
C ASP A 260 1.68 -14.84 -5.80
N THR A 261 0.50 -15.32 -5.41
CA THR A 261 -0.77 -14.64 -5.68
C THR A 261 -0.88 -13.25 -5.05
N ARG A 262 -0.03 -12.91 -4.07
CA ARG A 262 0.00 -11.59 -3.42
C ARG A 262 0.60 -10.51 -4.32
N ASP A 263 1.46 -10.93 -5.23
CA ASP A 263 2.24 -10.05 -6.12
C ASP A 263 1.65 -10.03 -7.54
N LEU A 264 0.42 -10.53 -7.73
CA LEU A 264 -0.28 -10.49 -9.01
C LEU A 264 -0.76 -9.07 -9.35
N GLU A 265 -0.33 -8.62 -10.53
CA GLU A 265 -0.65 -7.33 -11.11
C GLU A 265 -1.38 -7.50 -12.46
N GLY A 266 -1.82 -6.38 -13.04
CA GLY A 266 -2.41 -6.36 -14.38
C GLY A 266 -3.63 -7.27 -14.56
N ASN A 267 -3.67 -7.94 -15.71
CA ASN A 267 -4.80 -8.77 -16.14
C ASN A 267 -4.89 -10.09 -15.35
N ALA A 268 -3.76 -10.71 -15.02
CA ALA A 268 -3.73 -11.98 -14.28
C ALA A 268 -4.39 -11.90 -12.90
N ARG A 269 -4.33 -10.73 -12.26
CA ARG A 269 -5.05 -10.44 -11.01
C ARG A 269 -6.57 -10.65 -11.15
N TRP A 270 -7.16 -10.27 -12.27
CA TRP A 270 -8.60 -10.44 -12.53
C TRP A 270 -8.95 -11.87 -12.94
N LEU A 271 -8.01 -12.58 -13.56
CA LEU A 271 -8.15 -13.99 -13.93
C LEU A 271 -8.14 -14.90 -12.69
N TYR A 272 -7.39 -14.56 -11.65
CA TYR A 272 -7.28 -15.36 -10.44
C TYR A 272 -8.61 -15.40 -9.65
N ALA A 273 -9.19 -16.60 -9.50
CA ALA A 273 -10.44 -16.83 -8.78
C ALA A 273 -10.25 -17.51 -7.43
N GLY A 274 -9.00 -17.72 -6.99
CA GLY A 274 -8.65 -18.36 -5.73
C GLY A 274 -7.90 -19.68 -5.91
N VAL A 275 -7.75 -20.39 -4.80
CA VAL A 275 -7.06 -21.68 -4.75
C VAL A 275 -7.93 -22.69 -4.01
N LYS A 276 -7.89 -23.94 -4.47
CA LYS A 276 -8.50 -25.08 -3.78
C LYS A 276 -7.42 -26.08 -3.40
N GLU A 277 -7.30 -26.34 -2.11
CA GLU A 277 -6.42 -27.39 -1.61
C GLU A 277 -7.13 -28.75 -1.68
N THR A 278 -6.45 -29.74 -2.26
CA THR A 278 -6.94 -31.11 -2.38
C THR A 278 -5.92 -32.09 -1.81
N LYS A 279 -6.32 -33.36 -1.67
CA LYS A 279 -5.40 -34.43 -1.26
C LYS A 279 -4.24 -34.64 -2.24
N PHE A 280 -4.39 -34.18 -3.49
CA PHE A 280 -3.40 -34.34 -4.56
C PHE A 280 -2.57 -33.07 -4.79
N GLY A 281 -2.77 -32.03 -3.97
CA GLY A 281 -2.05 -30.76 -4.08
C GLY A 281 -2.98 -29.57 -4.28
N VAL A 282 -2.39 -28.49 -4.78
CA VAL A 282 -3.01 -27.17 -4.88
C VAL A 282 -3.56 -26.96 -6.29
N GLU A 283 -4.86 -26.71 -6.41
CA GLU A 283 -5.52 -26.36 -7.68
C GLU A 283 -5.76 -24.85 -7.74
N VAL A 284 -5.12 -24.16 -8.68
CA VAL A 284 -5.39 -22.74 -8.95
C VAL A 284 -6.70 -22.62 -9.73
N ARG A 285 -7.65 -21.85 -9.20
CA ARG A 285 -8.92 -21.58 -9.86
C ARG A 285 -8.82 -20.28 -10.65
N THR A 286 -9.29 -20.31 -11.88
CA THR A 286 -9.33 -19.16 -12.77
C THR A 286 -10.75 -18.81 -13.18
N SER A 287 -10.99 -17.55 -13.49
CA SER A 287 -12.20 -17.06 -14.13
C SER A 287 -12.27 -17.57 -15.58
N SER A 288 -13.48 -17.84 -16.07
CA SER A 288 -13.67 -18.31 -17.45
C SER A 288 -13.44 -17.18 -18.46
N GLN A 289 -12.35 -17.28 -19.23
CA GLN A 289 -12.04 -16.32 -20.29
C GLN A 289 -13.09 -16.33 -21.41
N ASP A 290 -13.65 -17.49 -21.74
CA ASP A 290 -14.68 -17.60 -22.77
C ASP A 290 -16.03 -17.04 -22.32
N ALA A 291 -16.37 -17.18 -21.03
CA ALA A 291 -17.52 -16.47 -20.47
C ALA A 291 -17.29 -14.95 -20.52
N ALA A 292 -16.08 -14.50 -20.15
CA ALA A 292 -15.73 -13.09 -20.20
C ALA A 292 -15.83 -12.49 -21.61
N ARG A 293 -15.30 -13.19 -22.63
CA ARG A 293 -15.40 -12.78 -24.04
C ARG A 293 -16.86 -12.68 -24.50
N ARG A 294 -17.70 -13.66 -24.16
CA ARG A 294 -19.13 -13.66 -24.54
C ARG A 294 -19.89 -12.49 -23.92
N GLU A 295 -19.72 -12.23 -22.63
CA GLU A 295 -20.40 -11.10 -21.98
C GLU A 295 -19.85 -9.75 -22.46
N LEU A 296 -18.55 -9.65 -22.69
CA LEU A 296 -17.93 -8.46 -23.29
C LEU A 296 -18.53 -8.16 -24.68
N SER A 297 -18.67 -9.18 -25.54
CA SER A 297 -19.33 -9.00 -26.84
C SER A 297 -20.77 -8.50 -26.73
N ARG A 298 -21.54 -8.99 -25.75
CA ARG A 298 -22.91 -8.51 -25.51
C ARG A 298 -22.94 -7.05 -25.06
N LEU A 299 -22.08 -6.66 -24.11
CA LEU A 299 -22.01 -5.29 -23.62
C LEU A 299 -21.58 -4.31 -24.72
N LEU A 300 -20.62 -4.71 -25.57
CA LEU A 300 -20.21 -3.92 -26.73
C LEU A 300 -21.34 -3.79 -27.76
N ALA A 301 -22.06 -4.87 -28.05
CA ALA A 301 -23.20 -4.83 -28.96
C ALA A 301 -24.32 -3.89 -28.46
N VAL A 302 -24.64 -3.92 -27.17
CA VAL A 302 -25.62 -3.00 -26.57
C VAL A 302 -25.15 -1.55 -26.67
N ARG A 303 -23.87 -1.28 -26.43
CA ARG A 303 -23.30 0.08 -26.52
C ARG A 303 -23.32 0.64 -27.94
N LEU A 304 -23.04 -0.21 -28.93
CA LEU A 304 -23.06 0.17 -30.35
C LEU A 304 -24.50 0.29 -30.88
N GLY A 305 -25.41 -0.57 -30.42
CA GLY A 305 -26.84 -0.56 -30.81
C GLY A 305 -27.66 0.57 -30.19
N ALA A 306 -27.24 1.11 -29.04
CA ALA A 306 -27.93 2.21 -28.35
C ALA A 306 -27.54 3.63 -28.83
N GLY A 307 -26.93 3.75 -30.03
CA GLY A 307 -26.53 5.05 -30.60
C GLY A 307 -25.19 5.59 -30.08
N GLY A 308 -24.33 4.74 -29.52
CA GLY A 308 -23.00 5.11 -29.05
C GLY A 308 -22.00 5.26 -30.20
N ILE A 309 -21.58 6.50 -30.47
CA ILE A 309 -20.42 6.83 -31.31
C ILE A 309 -19.23 5.99 -30.86
N VAL A 310 -18.63 5.25 -31.79
CA VAL A 310 -17.42 4.46 -31.54
C VAL A 310 -16.25 5.42 -31.29
N PRO A 311 -15.55 5.37 -30.15
CA PRO A 311 -14.30 6.09 -29.98
C PRO A 311 -13.27 5.43 -30.90
N GLY A 312 -13.00 6.06 -32.05
CA GLY A 312 -12.11 5.54 -33.09
C GLY A 312 -12.76 5.40 -34.47
N ALA A 313 -14.10 5.46 -34.57
CA ALA A 313 -14.75 5.74 -35.86
C ALA A 313 -14.87 7.25 -36.04
N GLN A 314 -13.73 7.92 -36.24
CA GLN A 314 -13.81 9.10 -37.09
C GLN A 314 -14.28 8.57 -38.44
N HIS A 315 -15.46 9.01 -38.89
CA HIS A 315 -15.76 8.95 -40.32
C HIS A 315 -14.55 9.58 -41.01
N ALA A 316 -13.80 8.78 -41.77
CA ALA A 316 -12.52 9.21 -42.33
C ALA A 316 -12.66 10.45 -43.24
N THR A 317 -13.87 10.83 -43.62
CA THR A 317 -14.17 12.07 -44.29
C THR A 317 -15.57 12.49 -43.86
N GLY A 318 -15.77 13.74 -43.44
CA GLY A 318 -17.07 14.30 -43.05
C GLY A 318 -18.07 14.46 -44.20
N TYR A 319 -18.09 13.52 -45.14
CA TYR A 319 -18.90 13.53 -46.34
C TYR A 319 -20.03 12.52 -46.19
N THR A 320 -21.26 12.98 -46.38
CA THR A 320 -22.48 12.18 -46.41
C THR A 320 -22.66 11.53 -47.77
N SER A 321 -23.52 10.52 -47.87
CA SER A 321 -23.88 9.89 -49.15
C SER A 321 -24.46 10.87 -50.18
N GLU A 322 -25.09 11.96 -49.73
CA GLU A 322 -25.52 13.06 -50.60
C GLU A 322 -24.35 13.88 -51.16
N ASP A 323 -23.27 14.04 -50.38
CA ASP A 323 -22.10 14.79 -50.84
C ASP A 323 -21.36 14.02 -51.94
N TYR A 324 -21.31 12.69 -51.86
CA TYR A 324 -20.80 11.85 -52.95
C TYR A 324 -21.69 11.90 -54.19
N ARG A 325 -23.02 11.93 -54.05
CA ARG A 325 -23.93 12.13 -55.19
C ARG A 325 -23.74 13.48 -55.86
N LYS A 326 -23.64 14.56 -55.08
CA LYS A 326 -23.35 15.91 -55.61
C LYS A 326 -22.00 15.98 -56.32
N ALA A 327 -20.98 15.32 -55.79
CA ALA A 327 -19.68 15.24 -56.44
C ALA A 327 -19.74 14.45 -57.77
N GLN A 328 -20.51 13.36 -57.80
CA GLN A 328 -20.73 12.56 -59.01
C GLN A 328 -21.52 13.35 -60.07
N ASP A 329 -22.57 14.07 -59.66
CA ASP A 329 -23.36 14.92 -60.55
C ASP A 329 -22.53 16.09 -61.09
N TRP A 330 -21.65 16.67 -60.26
CA TRP A 330 -20.70 17.69 -60.70
C TRP A 330 -19.70 17.15 -61.73
N LEU A 331 -19.09 15.98 -61.48
CA LEU A 331 -18.18 15.35 -62.43
C LEU A 331 -18.85 15.02 -63.76
N ASN A 332 -20.09 14.51 -63.72
CA ASN A 332 -20.87 14.22 -64.93
C ASN A 332 -21.26 15.50 -65.69
N ASN A 333 -21.44 16.63 -65.01
CA ASN A 333 -21.77 17.90 -65.65
C ASN A 333 -20.54 18.63 -66.20
N GLU A 334 -19.38 18.45 -65.58
CA GLU A 334 -18.11 19.10 -65.97
C GLU A 334 -17.36 18.30 -67.04
N PHE A 335 -17.50 16.96 -67.05
CA PHE A 335 -16.75 16.06 -67.93
C PHE A 335 -17.62 15.07 -68.73
N GLY A 336 -18.96 15.15 -68.65
CA GLY A 336 -19.88 14.22 -69.32
C GLY A 336 -19.93 14.31 -70.84
N ASP A 337 -19.35 15.37 -71.42
CA ASP A 337 -19.24 15.56 -72.87
C ASP A 337 -17.88 15.07 -73.44
N LEU A 338 -17.04 14.42 -72.62
CA LEU A 338 -15.80 13.79 -73.05
C LEU A 338 -16.03 12.30 -73.38
N ASP A 339 -16.78 12.05 -74.44
CA ASP A 339 -16.77 10.77 -75.18
C ASP A 339 -16.20 10.98 -76.60
#